data_AF-A0A2A5H4W9-F1
#
_entry.id   AF-A0A2A5H4W9-F1
#
_cell.length_a   1.000
_cell.length_b   1.000
_cell.length_c   1.000
_cell.angle_alpha   90.00
_cell.angle_beta   90.00
_cell.angle_gamma   90.00
#
_symmetry.space_group_name_H-M   'P 1'
#
loop_
_entity.id
_entity.type
_entity.pdbx_description
1 polymer ?
#
loop_
_entity_poly.entity_id
_entity_poly.type
_entity_poly.pdbx_seq_one_letter_code
_entity_poly.pdbx_strand_id
1 'polypeptide(L)'
;MLCLKRIMTFSLIVCGGAMICASNVSAQGEAVDADEFLQKQGQENTSVLAQDVDAVEKPKELTAVEKGVAEAKAELKNKDVLAKKIALAREMHKIRPTRVQVDSAIQRASLSMPSRDRRAFIGAMKGMLNYNAIERISVDAMLETYTLKELDAMVEYYSKPEATSASDKVGYWASLVQPEIINMIDKAMMRIRTGQ
;
A
#
# COMPACT_ATOMS: atom_id res chain seq x y z
N MET A 1 -35.85 18.35 -40.67
CA MET A 1 -35.63 19.82 -40.58
C MET A 1 -34.41 20.05 -39.70
N LEU A 2 -33.33 20.54 -40.33
CA LEU A 2 -32.06 20.90 -39.71
C LEU A 2 -32.09 22.36 -39.23
N CYS A 3 -31.51 22.63 -38.05
CA CYS A 3 -30.92 23.91 -37.61
C CYS A 3 -29.92 23.52 -36.49
N LEU A 4 -28.59 23.54 -36.61
CA LEU A 4 -27.57 24.38 -37.25
C LEU A 4 -27.32 25.74 -36.57
N LYS A 5 -26.07 25.90 -36.08
CA LYS A 5 -25.32 27.12 -35.67
C LYS A 5 -25.66 27.68 -34.26
N ARG A 6 -24.72 28.14 -33.42
CA ARG A 6 -23.31 28.60 -33.58
C ARG A 6 -22.67 28.71 -32.17
N ILE A 7 -21.45 28.24 -31.97
CA ILE A 7 -20.20 29.02 -31.73
C ILE A 7 -20.25 29.98 -30.52
N MET A 8 -19.49 29.67 -29.47
CA MET A 8 -18.69 30.69 -28.80
C MET A 8 -17.34 30.13 -28.32
N THR A 9 -16.33 30.50 -29.12
CA THR A 9 -14.90 30.40 -28.89
C THR A 9 -14.51 31.34 -27.75
N PHE A 10 -13.76 30.87 -26.75
CA PHE A 10 -12.95 31.72 -25.88
C PHE A 10 -11.48 31.33 -26.04
N SER A 11 -10.77 32.21 -26.73
CA SER A 11 -9.32 32.29 -26.90
C SER A 11 -8.90 33.67 -26.41
N LEU A 12 -7.58 33.86 -26.15
CA LEU A 12 -6.87 35.06 -25.64
C LEU A 12 -6.79 35.14 -24.09
N ILE A 13 -5.66 35.35 -23.39
CA ILE A 13 -4.35 36.06 -23.60
C ILE A 13 -3.38 35.52 -22.49
N VAL A 14 -2.19 34.96 -22.73
CA VAL A 14 -0.83 35.55 -22.95
C VAL A 14 -0.37 36.67 -22.00
N CYS A 15 0.42 36.33 -20.98
CA CYS A 15 1.54 37.09 -20.37
C CYS A 15 2.32 36.06 -19.53
N GLY A 16 3.60 35.75 -19.68
CA GLY A 16 4.77 36.62 -19.92
C GLY A 16 5.60 36.64 -18.63
N GLY A 17 6.77 35.98 -18.61
CA GLY A 17 7.64 35.99 -17.42
C GLY A 17 8.81 35.01 -17.46
N ALA A 18 9.76 35.24 -18.39
CA ALA A 18 11.11 34.68 -18.31
C ALA A 18 12.03 35.66 -17.56
N MET A 19 12.74 35.19 -16.54
CA MET A 19 13.91 35.84 -15.92
C MET A 19 14.74 34.72 -15.27
N ILE A 20 15.70 34.13 -15.97
CA ILE A 20 17.14 34.47 -15.98
C ILE A 20 17.70 34.70 -14.56
N CYS A 21 18.34 33.67 -13.99
CA CYS A 21 19.58 33.82 -13.23
C CYS A 21 20.51 32.66 -13.60
N ALA A 22 21.47 32.98 -14.48
CA ALA A 22 22.67 32.20 -14.68
C ALA A 22 23.60 32.39 -13.48
N SER A 23 24.13 31.29 -12.95
CA SER A 23 25.35 31.32 -12.13
C SER A 23 26.34 30.35 -12.76
N ASN A 24 27.41 30.92 -13.29
CA ASN A 24 28.55 30.23 -13.87
C ASN A 24 29.25 29.39 -12.81
N VAL A 25 29.34 28.08 -13.02
CA VAL A 25 30.41 27.25 -12.48
C VAL A 25 31.27 26.83 -13.66
N SER A 26 32.41 27.50 -13.78
CA SER A 26 33.52 27.09 -14.62
C SER A 26 34.30 26.04 -13.85
N ALA A 27 34.22 24.78 -14.31
CA ALA A 27 35.18 23.74 -13.96
C ALA A 27 35.57 23.05 -15.28
N GLN A 28 36.77 23.38 -15.72
CA GLN A 28 37.49 22.65 -16.75
C GLN A 28 37.68 21.20 -16.27
N GLY A 29 37.39 20.24 -17.15
CA GLY A 29 37.58 18.82 -16.87
C GLY A 29 37.21 17.99 -18.09
N GLU A 30 38.22 17.74 -18.92
CA GLU A 30 38.41 16.63 -19.85
C GLU A 30 37.18 16.01 -20.55
N ALA A 31 37.14 16.20 -21.87
CA ALA A 31 36.36 15.37 -22.77
C ALA A 31 36.86 13.93 -22.68
N VAL A 32 36.03 13.06 -22.11
CA VAL A 32 36.19 11.61 -22.21
C VAL A 32 35.33 11.15 -23.38
N ASP A 33 35.98 10.65 -24.43
CA ASP A 33 35.37 10.11 -25.64
C ASP A 33 34.30 9.07 -25.29
N ALA A 34 33.09 9.29 -25.82
CA ALA A 34 31.92 8.45 -25.57
C ALA A 34 31.96 7.07 -26.26
N ASP A 35 33.06 6.73 -26.95
CA ASP A 35 33.20 5.47 -27.70
C ASP A 35 34.06 4.41 -26.99
N GLU A 36 34.71 4.70 -25.84
CA GLU A 36 35.56 3.72 -25.14
C GLU A 36 34.81 2.88 -24.07
N PHE A 37 33.58 3.25 -23.69
CA PHE A 37 32.83 2.53 -22.66
C PHE A 37 32.02 1.32 -23.18
N LEU A 38 31.84 1.20 -24.50
CA LEU A 38 31.07 0.10 -25.12
C LEU A 38 31.92 -1.10 -25.57
N GLN A 39 33.25 -1.06 -25.40
CA GLN A 39 34.15 -2.15 -25.82
C GLN A 39 34.71 -3.04 -24.69
N LYS A 40 34.26 -2.87 -23.44
CA LYS A 40 34.71 -3.68 -22.28
C LYS A 40 33.66 -4.65 -21.70
N GLN A 41 32.59 -4.95 -22.43
CA GLN A 41 31.62 -6.00 -22.07
C GLN A 41 31.74 -7.24 -22.97
N GLY A 42 32.74 -7.30 -23.85
CA GLY A 42 32.97 -8.43 -24.74
C GLY A 42 34.17 -9.27 -24.31
N GLN A 43 33.88 -10.43 -23.71
CA GLN A 43 34.73 -11.63 -23.66
C GLN A 43 35.97 -11.61 -22.75
N GLU A 44 35.86 -12.28 -21.60
CA GLU A 44 36.55 -13.57 -21.33
C GLU A 44 36.40 -13.92 -19.84
N ASN A 45 35.47 -14.81 -19.52
CA ASN A 45 35.83 -16.00 -18.75
C ASN A 45 34.74 -17.08 -18.89
N THR A 46 34.87 -17.88 -19.94
CA THR A 46 34.27 -19.22 -20.01
C THR A 46 35.23 -20.20 -19.38
N SER A 47 34.91 -20.74 -18.20
CA SER A 47 35.26 -22.12 -17.86
C SER A 47 34.58 -22.59 -16.56
N VAL A 48 33.94 -23.76 -16.66
CA VAL A 48 33.51 -24.68 -15.59
C VAL A 48 32.25 -24.30 -14.77
N LEU A 49 31.08 -24.66 -15.28
CA LEU A 49 30.32 -25.85 -14.86
C LEU A 49 28.98 -25.83 -15.61
N ALA A 50 28.86 -26.76 -16.57
CA ALA A 50 27.57 -27.20 -17.04
C ALA A 50 26.81 -27.78 -15.84
N GLN A 51 25.86 -27.02 -15.32
CA GLN A 51 24.71 -27.58 -14.64
C GLN A 51 23.55 -27.44 -15.61
N ASP A 52 23.23 -28.57 -16.23
CA ASP A 52 21.91 -28.82 -16.78
C ASP A 52 20.90 -28.60 -15.65
N VAL A 53 20.38 -27.38 -15.55
CA VAL A 53 19.13 -27.11 -14.86
C VAL A 53 18.03 -27.16 -15.89
N ASP A 54 17.69 -28.39 -16.28
CA ASP A 54 16.30 -28.77 -16.44
C ASP A 54 15.61 -28.49 -15.10
N ALA A 55 15.34 -27.21 -14.83
CA ALA A 55 14.47 -26.77 -13.78
C ALA A 55 13.07 -27.16 -14.22
N VAL A 56 12.74 -28.44 -14.01
CA VAL A 56 11.39 -28.88 -13.70
C VAL A 56 10.83 -27.83 -12.74
N GLU A 57 9.96 -26.95 -13.23
CA GLU A 57 9.18 -26.06 -12.37
C GLU A 57 8.43 -26.97 -11.41
N LYS A 58 9.01 -27.19 -10.23
CA LYS A 58 8.32 -27.80 -9.10
C LYS A 58 7.01 -27.01 -8.95
N PRO A 59 5.84 -27.68 -8.93
CA PRO A 59 4.58 -26.98 -8.82
C PRO A 59 4.66 -26.08 -7.59
N LYS A 60 4.49 -24.77 -7.81
CA LYS A 60 4.53 -23.75 -6.76
C LYS A 60 3.53 -24.17 -5.70
N GLU A 61 4.03 -24.69 -4.59
CA GLU A 61 3.20 -25.12 -3.46
C GLU A 61 2.48 -23.86 -2.97
N LEU A 62 1.16 -23.80 -3.21
CA LEU A 62 0.37 -22.65 -2.79
C LEU A 62 0.51 -22.51 -1.28
N THR A 63 0.84 -21.29 -0.85
CA THR A 63 0.89 -20.95 0.57
C THR A 63 -0.50 -21.16 1.20
N ALA A 64 -0.56 -21.44 2.51
CA ALA A 64 -1.83 -21.64 3.21
C ALA A 64 -2.81 -20.47 3.01
N VAL A 65 -2.30 -19.25 2.86
CA VAL A 65 -3.07 -18.04 2.57
C VAL A 65 -3.71 -18.10 1.18
N GLU A 66 -2.95 -18.42 0.14
CA GLU A 66 -3.47 -18.53 -1.23
C GLU A 66 -4.52 -19.64 -1.34
N LYS A 67 -4.33 -20.74 -0.61
CA LYS A 67 -5.32 -21.82 -0.52
C LYS A 67 -6.63 -21.37 0.15
N GLY A 68 -6.54 -20.65 1.28
CA GLY A 68 -7.72 -20.13 1.99
C GLY A 68 -8.51 -19.13 1.14
N VAL A 69 -7.82 -18.23 0.42
CA VAL A 69 -8.46 -17.28 -0.51
C VAL A 69 -9.13 -18.01 -1.68
N ALA A 70 -8.52 -19.07 -2.22
CA ALA A 70 -9.13 -19.87 -3.28
C ALA A 70 -10.41 -20.58 -2.79
N GLU A 71 -10.40 -21.12 -1.57
CA GLU A 71 -11.56 -21.72 -0.92
C GLU A 71 -12.67 -20.67 -0.70
N ALA A 72 -12.32 -19.50 -0.16
CA ALA A 72 -13.24 -18.40 0.05
C ALA A 72 -13.96 -17.97 -1.25
N LYS A 73 -13.23 -17.93 -2.38
CA LYS A 73 -13.79 -17.64 -3.70
C LYS A 73 -14.65 -18.78 -4.24
N ALA A 74 -14.30 -20.03 -3.97
CA ALA A 74 -15.11 -21.18 -4.37
C ALA A 74 -16.48 -21.19 -3.66
N GLU A 75 -16.52 -20.81 -2.38
CA GLU A 75 -17.75 -20.69 -1.59
C GLU A 75 -18.76 -19.68 -2.15
N LEU A 76 -18.29 -18.62 -2.84
CA LEU A 76 -19.16 -17.58 -3.42
C LEU A 76 -20.13 -18.12 -4.48
N LYS A 77 -19.84 -19.29 -5.05
CA LYS A 77 -20.72 -19.97 -6.01
C LYS A 77 -21.99 -20.52 -5.35
N ASN A 78 -21.96 -20.79 -4.03
CA ASN A 78 -23.10 -21.26 -3.27
C ASN A 78 -23.89 -20.05 -2.71
N LYS A 79 -25.15 -19.90 -3.14
CA LYS A 79 -26.01 -18.77 -2.74
C LYS A 79 -26.29 -18.71 -1.24
N ASP A 80 -26.46 -19.85 -0.57
CA ASP A 80 -26.77 -19.89 0.86
C ASP A 80 -25.54 -19.52 1.69
N VAL A 81 -24.36 -19.98 1.28
CA VAL A 81 -23.09 -19.60 1.88
C VAL A 81 -22.82 -18.12 1.66
N LEU A 82 -23.02 -17.62 0.44
CA LEU A 82 -22.86 -16.21 0.11
C LEU A 82 -23.75 -15.32 0.99
N ALA A 83 -25.03 -15.67 1.17
CA ALA A 83 -25.94 -14.91 2.02
C ALA A 83 -25.45 -14.83 3.48
N LYS A 84 -24.94 -15.95 4.03
CA LYS A 84 -24.35 -15.99 5.37
C LYS A 84 -23.08 -15.15 5.47
N LYS A 85 -22.19 -15.24 4.48
CA LYS A 85 -20.96 -14.42 4.43
C LYS A 85 -21.29 -12.92 4.38
N ILE A 86 -22.29 -12.52 3.59
CA ILE A 86 -22.75 -11.11 3.53
C ILE A 86 -23.26 -10.64 4.89
N ALA A 87 -24.05 -11.46 5.59
CA ALA A 87 -24.54 -11.12 6.92
C ALA A 87 -23.39 -10.94 7.92
N LEU A 88 -22.47 -11.91 8.00
CA LEU A 88 -21.30 -11.84 8.88
C LEU A 88 -20.38 -10.67 8.56
N ALA A 89 -20.11 -10.41 7.27
CA ALA A 89 -19.29 -9.28 6.85
C ALA A 89 -19.91 -7.94 7.28
N ARG A 90 -21.24 -7.80 7.21
CA ARG A 90 -21.94 -6.61 7.70
C ARG A 90 -21.89 -6.50 9.22
N GLU A 91 -22.05 -7.59 9.96
CA GLU A 91 -21.88 -7.58 11.42
C GLU A 91 -20.46 -7.15 11.80
N MET A 92 -19.45 -7.65 11.10
CA MET A 92 -18.06 -7.20 11.31
C MET A 92 -17.89 -5.70 11.13
N HIS A 93 -18.55 -5.09 10.13
CA HIS A 93 -18.49 -3.65 9.91
C HIS A 93 -19.26 -2.83 10.96
N LYS A 94 -20.25 -3.41 11.64
CA LYS A 94 -20.88 -2.77 12.81
C LYS A 94 -19.94 -2.76 14.01
N ILE A 95 -19.24 -3.88 14.25
CA ILE A 95 -18.28 -4.01 15.35
C ILE A 95 -17.05 -3.13 15.07
N ARG A 96 -16.54 -3.14 13.84
CA ARG A 96 -15.33 -2.40 13.43
C ARG A 96 -15.61 -1.57 12.17
N PRO A 97 -16.20 -0.37 12.32
CA PRO A 97 -16.56 0.46 11.18
C PRO A 97 -15.35 0.88 10.35
N THR A 98 -15.41 0.65 9.04
CA THR A 98 -14.35 1.07 8.09
C THR A 98 -14.13 2.58 8.12
N ARG A 99 -15.19 3.36 8.41
CA ARG A 99 -15.08 4.81 8.60
C ARG A 99 -14.06 5.20 9.66
N VAL A 100 -14.03 4.51 10.80
CA VAL A 100 -13.06 4.80 11.87
C VAL A 100 -11.64 4.53 11.39
N GLN A 101 -11.44 3.43 10.66
CA GLN A 101 -10.13 3.07 10.11
C GLN A 101 -9.63 4.09 9.09
N VAL A 102 -10.51 4.53 8.17
CA VAL A 102 -10.23 5.58 7.19
C VAL A 102 -9.90 6.89 7.89
N ASP A 103 -10.68 7.28 8.88
CA ASP A 103 -10.45 8.52 9.65
C ASP A 103 -9.10 8.48 10.37
N SER A 104 -8.73 7.36 10.99
CA SER A 104 -7.41 7.18 11.60
C SER A 104 -6.29 7.23 10.56
N ALA A 105 -6.50 6.70 9.35
CA ALA A 105 -5.53 6.79 8.26
C ALA A 105 -5.33 8.25 7.80
N ILE A 106 -6.41 9.02 7.65
CA ILE A 106 -6.35 10.46 7.32
C ILE A 106 -5.60 11.22 8.42
N GLN A 107 -5.85 10.91 9.70
CA GLN A 107 -5.14 11.53 10.81
C GLN A 107 -3.63 11.26 10.75
N ARG A 108 -3.23 10.01 10.52
CA ARG A 108 -1.81 9.66 10.35
C ARG A 108 -1.19 10.37 9.14
N ALA A 109 -1.90 10.40 8.01
CA ALA A 109 -1.45 11.12 6.82
C ALA A 109 -1.29 12.63 7.09
N SER A 110 -2.13 13.23 7.92
CA SER A 110 -2.02 14.65 8.28
C SER A 110 -0.74 14.99 9.06
N LEU A 111 -0.08 14.01 9.68
CA LEU A 111 1.14 14.24 10.46
C LEU A 111 2.32 14.69 9.59
N SER A 112 2.30 14.38 8.29
CA SER A 112 3.31 14.87 7.33
C SER A 112 3.11 16.33 6.95
N MET A 113 1.97 16.94 7.28
CA MET A 113 1.68 18.34 7.01
C MET A 113 2.09 19.25 8.19
N PRO A 114 2.44 20.52 7.92
CA PRO A 114 2.63 21.52 8.98
C PRO A 114 1.39 21.64 9.86
N SER A 115 1.58 21.82 11.17
CA SER A 115 0.50 21.81 12.17
C SER A 115 -0.67 22.74 11.84
N ARG A 116 -0.39 23.90 11.23
CA ARG A 116 -1.41 24.88 10.81
C ARG A 116 -2.33 24.38 9.69
N ASP A 117 -1.84 23.48 8.84
CA ASP A 117 -2.55 23.02 7.63
C ASP A 117 -3.32 21.71 7.87
N ARG A 118 -3.02 20.99 8.96
CA ARG A 118 -3.58 19.65 9.25
C ARG A 118 -5.11 19.64 9.30
N ARG A 119 -5.72 20.63 9.94
CA ARG A 119 -7.19 20.69 10.09
C ARG A 119 -7.88 20.86 8.74
N ALA A 120 -7.35 21.75 7.89
CA ALA A 120 -7.87 21.97 6.55
C ALA A 120 -7.72 20.72 5.67
N PHE A 121 -6.55 20.07 5.74
CA PHE A 121 -6.29 18.81 5.06
C PHE A 121 -7.27 17.70 5.48
N ILE A 122 -7.46 17.48 6.78
CA ILE A 122 -8.40 16.47 7.29
C ILE A 122 -9.82 16.77 6.77
N GLY A 123 -10.27 18.02 6.85
CA GLY A 123 -11.59 18.44 6.37
C GLY A 123 -11.79 18.17 4.88
N ALA A 124 -10.80 18.55 4.05
CA ALA A 124 -10.84 18.33 2.61
C ALA A 124 -10.90 16.83 2.27
N MET A 125 -10.03 16.01 2.88
CA MET A 125 -10.01 14.56 2.64
C MET A 125 -11.33 13.90 3.04
N LYS A 126 -11.87 14.24 4.21
CA LYS A 126 -13.17 13.71 4.64
C LYS A 126 -14.32 14.11 3.72
N GLY A 127 -14.27 15.32 3.14
CA GLY A 127 -15.27 15.81 2.20
C GLY A 127 -15.21 15.15 0.81
N MET A 128 -14.04 14.67 0.39
CA MET A 128 -13.83 14.05 -0.93
C MET A 128 -14.13 12.54 -0.95
N LEU A 129 -14.09 11.87 0.21
CA LEU A 129 -14.24 10.43 0.29
C LEU A 129 -15.71 9.99 0.37
N ASN A 130 -16.08 9.03 -0.46
CA ASN A 130 -17.38 8.36 -0.37
C ASN A 130 -17.30 7.16 0.59
N TYR A 131 -17.61 7.38 1.86
CA TYR A 131 -17.55 6.35 2.91
C TYR A 131 -18.45 5.14 2.61
N ASN A 132 -19.63 5.34 2.01
CA ASN A 132 -20.54 4.25 1.67
C ASN A 132 -19.95 3.34 0.59
N ALA A 133 -19.28 3.93 -0.41
CA ALA A 133 -18.59 3.17 -1.44
C ALA A 133 -17.42 2.37 -0.87
N ILE A 134 -16.66 2.98 0.05
CA ILE A 134 -15.54 2.31 0.73
C ILE A 134 -16.04 1.14 1.58
N GLU A 135 -17.13 1.31 2.31
CA GLU A 135 -17.72 0.24 3.11
C GLU A 135 -18.19 -0.93 2.23
N ARG A 136 -18.83 -0.65 1.09
CA ARG A 136 -19.21 -1.70 0.13
C ARG A 136 -18.00 -2.46 -0.40
N ILE A 137 -16.96 -1.75 -0.83
CA ILE A 137 -15.70 -2.36 -1.31
C ILE A 137 -15.08 -3.24 -0.21
N SER A 138 -15.12 -2.77 1.04
CA SER A 138 -14.60 -3.49 2.19
C SER A 138 -15.40 -4.78 2.48
N VAL A 139 -16.73 -4.72 2.39
CA VAL A 139 -17.58 -5.92 2.47
C VAL A 139 -17.26 -6.89 1.35
N ASP A 140 -17.23 -6.44 0.10
CA ASP A 140 -16.93 -7.28 -1.06
C ASP A 140 -15.56 -7.95 -0.93
N ALA A 141 -14.54 -7.20 -0.49
CA ALA A 141 -13.21 -7.73 -0.22
C ALA A 141 -13.23 -8.83 0.85
N MET A 142 -13.97 -8.64 1.95
CA MET A 142 -14.09 -9.65 3.00
C MET A 142 -14.72 -10.95 2.50
N LEU A 143 -15.69 -10.89 1.59
CA LEU A 143 -16.32 -12.07 1.00
C LEU A 143 -15.32 -12.87 0.16
N GLU A 144 -14.42 -12.20 -0.55
CA GLU A 144 -13.40 -12.82 -1.40
C GLU A 144 -12.20 -13.36 -0.63
N THR A 145 -11.82 -12.72 0.48
CA THR A 145 -10.60 -13.06 1.21
C THR A 145 -10.79 -14.12 2.27
N TYR A 146 -11.94 -14.12 2.95
CA TYR A 146 -12.18 -14.97 4.11
C TYR A 146 -13.23 -16.04 3.79
N THR A 147 -12.99 -17.26 4.26
CA THR A 147 -13.98 -18.34 4.24
C THR A 147 -15.13 -18.04 5.20
N LEU A 148 -16.25 -18.75 5.06
CA LEU A 148 -17.38 -18.60 5.97
C LEU A 148 -16.98 -18.84 7.44
N LYS A 149 -16.15 -19.87 7.68
CA LYS A 149 -15.70 -20.24 9.03
C LYS A 149 -14.79 -19.18 9.64
N GLU A 150 -13.90 -18.59 8.85
CA GLU A 150 -13.03 -17.51 9.31
C GLU A 150 -13.82 -16.26 9.64
N LEU A 151 -14.80 -15.88 8.80
CA LEU A 151 -15.69 -14.74 9.09
C LEU A 151 -16.48 -14.94 10.38
N ASP A 152 -17.02 -16.14 10.59
CA ASP A 152 -17.77 -16.48 11.80
C ASP A 152 -16.88 -16.38 13.05
N ALA A 153 -15.69 -16.98 13.01
CA ALA A 153 -14.71 -16.90 14.08
C ALA A 153 -14.24 -15.45 14.35
N MET A 154 -14.10 -14.63 13.31
CA MET A 154 -13.78 -13.21 13.45
C MET A 154 -14.90 -12.47 14.17
N VAL A 155 -16.17 -12.66 13.77
CA VAL A 155 -17.32 -12.04 14.45
C VAL A 155 -17.36 -12.45 15.91
N GLU A 156 -17.22 -13.74 16.21
CA GLU A 156 -17.24 -14.24 17.58
C GLU A 156 -16.13 -13.62 18.44
N TYR A 157 -14.91 -13.56 17.90
CA TYR A 157 -13.77 -12.98 18.61
C TYR A 157 -14.00 -11.49 18.90
N TYR A 158 -14.31 -10.70 17.87
CA TYR A 158 -14.42 -9.25 18.01
C TYR A 158 -15.71 -8.79 18.72
N SER A 159 -16.70 -9.68 18.89
CA SER A 159 -17.88 -9.40 19.71
C SER A 159 -17.57 -9.35 21.21
N LYS A 160 -16.41 -9.88 21.65
CA LYS A 160 -16.02 -9.89 23.06
C LYS A 160 -15.38 -8.53 23.44
N PRO A 161 -15.84 -7.85 24.50
CA PRO A 161 -15.32 -6.53 24.88
C PRO A 161 -13.82 -6.57 25.22
N GLU A 162 -13.33 -7.68 25.76
CA GLU A 162 -11.91 -7.90 26.05
C GLU A 162 -11.08 -7.96 24.76
N ALA A 163 -11.61 -8.55 23.68
CA ALA A 163 -10.94 -8.63 22.39
C ALA A 163 -10.84 -7.25 21.73
N THR A 164 -11.90 -6.44 21.80
CA THR A 164 -11.86 -5.05 21.34
C THR A 164 -10.82 -4.25 22.11
N SER A 165 -10.84 -4.32 23.45
CA SER A 165 -9.88 -3.62 24.31
C SER A 165 -8.44 -4.07 24.06
N ALA A 166 -8.21 -5.37 23.85
CA ALA A 166 -6.90 -5.89 23.52
C ALA A 166 -6.42 -5.37 22.15
N SER A 167 -7.29 -5.36 21.14
CA SER A 167 -6.97 -4.85 19.80
C SER A 167 -6.55 -3.37 19.82
N ASP A 168 -7.26 -2.54 20.59
CA ASP A 168 -6.94 -1.11 20.71
C ASP A 168 -5.59 -0.86 21.40
N LYS A 169 -5.18 -1.74 22.31
CA LYS A 169 -3.91 -1.65 23.05
C LYS A 169 -2.69 -2.08 22.23
N VAL A 170 -2.87 -2.78 21.10
CA VAL A 170 -1.74 -3.26 20.28
C VAL A 170 -0.84 -2.10 19.83
N GLY A 171 -1.43 -0.97 19.43
CA GLY A 171 -0.66 0.21 19.02
C GLY A 171 0.15 0.82 20.17
N TYR A 172 -0.43 0.89 21.37
CA TYR A 172 0.26 1.39 22.56
C TYR A 172 1.40 0.45 22.99
N TRP A 173 1.14 -0.85 23.04
CA TRP A 173 2.17 -1.87 23.31
C TRP A 173 3.32 -1.76 22.30
N ALA A 174 3.00 -1.64 21.01
CA ALA A 174 4.01 -1.47 19.96
C ALA A 174 4.85 -0.20 20.16
N SER A 175 4.25 0.91 20.62
CA SER A 175 4.99 2.15 20.91
C SER A 175 5.99 2.02 22.06
N LEU A 176 5.78 1.08 22.99
CA LEU A 176 6.71 0.79 24.08
C LEU A 176 7.83 -0.14 23.65
N VAL A 177 7.51 -1.15 22.83
CA VAL A 177 8.45 -2.21 22.46
C VAL A 177 9.36 -1.81 21.28
N GLN A 178 8.85 -1.08 20.29
CA GLN A 178 9.61 -0.74 19.07
C GLN A 178 10.92 0.03 19.36
N PRO A 179 10.96 1.05 20.23
CA PRO A 179 12.20 1.77 20.53
C PRO A 179 13.28 0.88 21.14
N GLU A 180 12.90 -0.07 21.98
CA GLU A 180 13.84 -1.02 22.59
C GLU A 180 14.41 -1.99 21.55
N ILE A 181 13.59 -2.46 20.62
CA ILE A 181 14.06 -3.28 19.49
C ILE A 181 15.08 -2.49 18.65
N ILE A 182 14.80 -1.23 18.33
CA ILE A 182 15.71 -0.37 17.56
C ILE A 182 17.03 -0.17 18.32
N ASN A 183 16.98 0.13 19.62
CA ASN A 183 18.17 0.27 20.47
C ASN A 183 19.04 -1.01 20.47
N MET A 184 18.42 -2.19 20.52
CA MET A 184 19.14 -3.46 20.43
C MET A 184 19.78 -3.67 19.05
N ILE A 185 19.08 -3.32 17.97
CA ILE A 185 19.63 -3.37 16.60
C ILE A 185 20.81 -2.41 16.45
N ASP A 186 20.69 -1.17 16.94
CA ASP A 186 21.76 -0.17 16.88
C ASP A 186 23.02 -0.64 17.62
N LYS A 187 22.85 -1.24 18.80
CA LYS A 187 23.94 -1.85 19.57
C LYS A 187 24.59 -3.01 18.80
N ALA A 188 23.80 -3.88 18.16
CA ALA A 188 24.32 -4.98 17.36
C ALA A 188 25.11 -4.47 16.15
N MET A 189 24.60 -3.46 15.44
CA MET A 189 25.27 -2.81 14.32
C MET A 189 26.59 -2.15 14.74
N MET A 190 26.61 -1.51 15.93
CA MET A 190 27.84 -0.93 16.47
C MET A 190 28.92 -1.98 16.71
N ARG A 191 28.56 -3.14 17.29
CA ARG A 191 29.50 -4.24 17.54
C ARG A 191 30.10 -4.81 16.26
N ILE A 192 29.26 -5.07 15.25
CA ILE A 192 29.69 -5.52 13.92
C ILE A 192 30.70 -4.53 13.33
N ARG A 193 30.42 -3.22 13.41
CA ARG A 193 31.31 -2.18 12.89
C ARG A 193 32.63 -2.06 13.66
N THR A 194 32.62 -2.30 14.96
CA THR A 194 33.83 -2.22 15.81
C THR A 194 34.61 -3.54 15.91
N GLY A 195 34.15 -4.62 15.26
CA GLY A 195 34.80 -5.93 15.29
C GLY A 195 34.76 -6.61 16.66
N GLN A 196 33.75 -6.31 17.48
CA GLN A 196 33.46 -6.98 18.76
C GLN A 196 32.36 -8.02 18.61
#